data_AF-A0A918UAF8-F1
#
_entry.id   AF-A0A918UAF8-F1
#
_cell.length_a   1.000
_cell.length_b   1.000
_cell.length_c   1.000
_cell.angle_alpha   90.00
_cell.angle_beta   90.00
_cell.angle_gamma   90.00
#
_symmetry.space_group_name_H-M   'P 1'
#
loop_
_entity.id
_entity.type
_entity.pdbx_description
1 polymer ?
#
loop_
_entity_poly.entity_id
_entity_poly.type
_entity_poly.pdbx_seq_one_letter_code
_entity_poly.pdbx_strand_id
1 'polypeptide(L)'
;MRLTDERRFDVPIVLVCPEFTPAQAKEWIAAGESRELARAAHLEYMDLGSGHWPMATRPGELARVLARPRTRDAVAGLAGQTATGSGLPPQRLLFSLRARTRFS
;
A
#
# COMPACT_ATOMS: atom_id res chain seq x y z
N MET A 1 -2.06 25.68 -5.90
CA MET A 1 -1.38 25.46 -4.61
C MET A 1 -0.14 24.60 -4.87
N ARG A 2 1.04 24.93 -4.32
CA ARG A 2 2.30 24.19 -4.54
C ARG A 2 2.89 23.86 -3.17
N LEU A 3 3.25 22.59 -2.94
CA LEU A 3 3.97 22.18 -1.73
C LEU A 3 5.47 22.35 -1.98
N THR A 4 6.13 23.21 -1.21
CA THR A 4 7.55 23.57 -1.37
C THR A 4 8.43 23.04 -0.23
N ASP A 5 7.86 22.69 0.91
CA ASP A 5 8.63 22.18 2.05
C ASP A 5 9.07 20.73 1.81
N GLU A 6 10.39 20.54 1.78
CA GLU A 6 11.07 19.26 1.57
C GLU A 6 11.01 18.35 2.82
N ARG A 7 10.73 18.89 4.00
CA ARG A 7 10.59 18.11 5.25
C ARG A 7 9.45 17.10 5.21
N ARG A 8 8.53 17.25 4.24
CA ARG A 8 7.46 16.26 4.00
C ARG A 8 7.99 14.88 3.63
N PHE A 9 9.17 14.80 3.02
CA PHE A 9 9.79 13.53 2.63
C PHE A 9 10.35 12.76 3.84
N ASP A 10 10.55 13.43 4.97
CA ASP A 10 10.97 12.81 6.23
C ASP A 10 9.76 12.35 7.07
N VAL A 11 8.53 12.54 6.58
CA VAL A 11 7.34 11.97 7.25
C VAL A 11 7.30 10.47 6.99
N PRO A 12 7.20 9.62 8.03
CA PRO A 12 7.11 8.18 7.82
C PRO A 12 5.82 7.78 7.12
N ILE A 13 5.95 6.99 6.06
CA ILE A 13 4.85 6.55 5.22
C ILE A 13 4.76 5.03 5.24
N VAL A 14 3.53 4.52 5.30
CA VAL A 14 3.25 3.09 5.11
C VAL A 14 2.31 2.91 3.96
N LEU A 15 2.79 2.19 2.96
CA LEU A 15 1.97 1.77 1.83
C LEU A 15 1.30 0.44 2.17
N VAL A 16 0.01 0.52 2.46
CA VAL A 16 -0.83 -0.67 2.63
C VAL A 16 -1.18 -1.21 1.24
N CYS A 17 -0.91 -2.49 1.04
CA CYS A 17 -1.09 -3.20 -0.22
C CYS A 17 -2.24 -4.21 -0.04
N PRO A 18 -3.50 -3.81 -0.27
CA PRO A 18 -4.65 -4.68 -0.02
C PRO A 18 -4.95 -5.64 -1.18
N GLU A 19 -4.47 -5.32 -2.40
CA GLU A 19 -4.79 -6.02 -3.65
C GLU A 19 -3.58 -6.28 -4.56
N PHE A 20 -2.41 -5.81 -4.16
CA PHE A 20 -1.16 -5.97 -4.88
C PHE A 20 -0.08 -6.30 -3.88
N THR A 21 1.02 -6.85 -4.36
CA THR A 21 2.16 -7.17 -3.49
C THR A 21 3.03 -5.94 -3.26
N PRO A 22 3.77 -5.89 -2.13
CA PRO A 22 4.82 -4.91 -1.92
C PRO A 22 5.87 -4.84 -3.05
N ALA A 23 6.13 -5.97 -3.73
CA ALA A 23 7.06 -6.02 -4.86
C ALA A 23 6.53 -5.22 -6.06
N GLN A 24 5.27 -5.43 -6.44
CA GLN A 24 4.61 -4.67 -7.50
C GLN A 24 4.56 -3.17 -7.17
N ALA A 25 4.28 -2.82 -5.92
CA ALA A 25 4.30 -1.43 -5.48
C ALA A 25 5.68 -0.77 -5.67
N LYS A 26 6.76 -1.48 -5.32
CA LYS A 26 8.13 -1.01 -5.53
C LYS A 26 8.45 -0.81 -7.02
N GLU A 27 8.01 -1.74 -7.86
CA GLU A 27 8.18 -1.63 -9.32
C GLU A 27 7.49 -0.37 -9.88
N TRP A 28 6.25 -0.09 -9.47
CA TRP A 28 5.53 1.10 -9.93
C TRP A 28 6.15 2.40 -9.41
N ILE A 29 6.61 2.41 -8.16
CA ILE A 29 7.34 3.57 -7.61
C ILE A 29 8.63 3.81 -8.38
N ALA A 30 9.39 2.75 -8.70
CA ALA A 30 10.59 2.84 -9.52
C ALA A 30 10.30 3.27 -10.96
N ALA A 31 9.15 2.88 -11.52
CA ALA A 31 8.67 3.31 -12.83
C ALA A 31 8.17 4.77 -12.84
N GLY A 32 8.09 5.43 -11.68
CA GLY A 32 7.74 6.85 -11.57
C GLY A 32 6.25 7.14 -11.40
N GLU A 33 5.42 6.12 -11.20
CA GLU A 33 3.97 6.27 -10.93
C GLU A 33 3.69 7.05 -9.63
N SER A 34 4.67 7.11 -8.71
CA SER A 34 4.60 7.94 -7.51
C SER A 34 5.93 8.60 -7.17
N ARG A 35 6.16 9.78 -7.76
CA ARG A 35 7.39 10.57 -7.55
C ARG A 35 7.60 11.01 -6.10
N GLU A 36 6.53 11.22 -5.35
CA GLU A 36 6.63 11.62 -3.94
C GLU A 36 7.06 10.43 -3.07
N LEU A 37 6.49 9.24 -3.30
CA LEU A 37 6.89 8.02 -2.58
C LEU A 37 8.32 7.60 -2.93
N ALA A 38 8.76 7.84 -4.16
CA ALA A 38 10.15 7.60 -4.57
C ALA A 38 11.17 8.46 -3.82
N ARG A 39 10.74 9.61 -3.26
CA ARG A 39 11.59 10.55 -2.50
C ARG A 39 11.42 10.43 -0.99
N ALA A 40 10.49 9.60 -0.52
CA ALA A 40 10.25 9.41 0.90
C ALA A 40 11.46 8.75 1.58
N ALA A 41 11.93 9.33 2.68
CA ALA A 41 13.05 8.81 3.45
C ALA A 41 12.68 7.52 4.20
N HIS A 42 11.42 7.41 4.63
CA HIS A 42 10.93 6.32 5.47
C HIS A 42 9.66 5.74 4.86
N LEU A 43 9.81 4.68 4.05
CA LEU A 43 8.70 4.01 3.38
C LEU A 43 8.64 2.52 3.75
N GLU A 44 7.60 2.15 4.48
CA GLU A 44 7.28 0.76 4.79
C GLU A 44 6.15 0.24 3.88
N TYR A 45 6.13 -1.07 3.65
CA TYR A 45 5.10 -1.75 2.87
C TYR A 45 4.43 -2.81 3.73
N MET A 46 3.10 -2.84 3.75
CA MET A 46 2.33 -3.83 4.50
C MET A 46 1.37 -4.53 3.55
N ASP A 47 1.49 -5.84 3.43
CA ASP A 47 0.55 -6.67 2.67
C ASP A 47 -0.58 -7.12 3.59
N LEU A 48 -1.83 -6.91 3.16
CA LEU A 48 -3.03 -7.35 3.89
C LEU A 48 -3.86 -8.39 3.12
N GLY A 49 -3.69 -8.50 1.80
CA GLY A 49 -4.48 -9.40 0.95
C GLY A 49 -5.99 -9.38 1.26
N SER A 50 -6.57 -8.19 1.41
CA SER A 50 -7.93 -7.99 1.93
C SER A 50 -8.96 -7.61 0.86
N GLY A 51 -8.53 -7.31 -0.37
CA GLY A 51 -9.41 -6.69 -1.37
C GLY A 51 -9.51 -5.17 -1.19
N HIS A 52 -10.11 -4.48 -2.16
CA HIS A 52 -10.11 -3.02 -2.32
C HIS A 52 -10.49 -2.20 -1.08
N TRP A 53 -11.35 -2.77 -0.22
CA TRP A 53 -11.89 -2.10 0.97
C TRP A 53 -11.45 -2.80 2.26
N PRO A 54 -10.17 -2.69 2.68
CA PRO A 54 -9.65 -3.33 3.88
C PRO A 54 -10.44 -2.97 5.15
N MET A 55 -10.99 -1.76 5.22
CA MET A 55 -11.85 -1.34 6.32
C MET A 55 -13.18 -2.13 6.42
N ALA A 56 -13.65 -2.71 5.31
CA ALA A 56 -14.86 -3.52 5.29
C ALA A 56 -14.54 -5.02 5.43
N THR A 57 -13.48 -5.49 4.77
CA THR A 57 -13.15 -6.92 4.71
C THR A 57 -12.29 -7.39 5.88
N ARG A 58 -11.31 -6.59 6.31
CA ARG A 58 -10.36 -6.92 7.40
C ARG A 58 -10.11 -5.72 8.34
N PRO A 59 -11.16 -5.14 8.96
CA PRO A 59 -11.05 -3.93 9.78
C PRO A 59 -10.07 -4.06 10.93
N GLY A 60 -10.03 -5.22 11.60
CA GLY A 60 -9.15 -5.46 12.74
C GLY A 60 -7.67 -5.51 12.36
N GLU A 61 -7.32 -6.09 11.21
CA GLU A 61 -5.94 -6.12 10.72
C GLU A 61 -5.48 -4.73 10.27
N LEU A 62 -6.35 -4.00 9.55
CA LEU A 62 -6.08 -2.61 9.19
C LEU A 62 -5.86 -1.74 10.44
N ALA A 63 -6.70 -1.87 11.46
CA ALA A 63 -6.57 -1.13 12.71
C ALA A 63 -5.22 -1.40 13.40
N ARG A 64 -4.72 -2.65 13.38
CA ARG A 64 -3.39 -2.99 13.93
C ARG A 64 -2.26 -2.33 13.16
N VAL A 65 -2.35 -2.28 11.83
CA VAL A 65 -1.35 -1.60 10.98
C VAL A 65 -1.30 -0.09 11.26
N LEU A 66 -2.47 0.52 11.49
CA LEU A 66 -2.61 1.95 11.80
C LEU A 66 -2.19 2.30 13.23
N ALA A 67 -2.47 1.41 14.20
CA ALA A 67 -2.10 1.62 15.61
C ALA A 67 -0.58 1.48 15.86
N ARG A 68 0.17 0.92 14.90
CA ARG A 68 1.63 0.82 15.01
C ARG A 68 2.26 2.22 14.98
N PRO A 69 3.10 2.56 15.97
CA PRO A 69 3.77 3.86 15.99
C PRO A 69 4.67 4.00 14.76
N ARG A 70 4.69 5.21 14.20
CA ARG A 70 5.54 5.58 13.07
C ARG A 70 6.55 6.61 13.54
N THR A 71 7.82 6.23 13.49
CA THR A 71 8.94 7.07 13.93
C THR A 71 9.72 7.53 12.72
N ARG A 72 10.23 8.75 12.78
CA ARG A 72 11.26 9.25 11.84
C ARG A 72 12.61 8.60 12.12
N ASP A 73 12.79 8.12 13.34
CA ASP A 73 13.99 7.43 13.75
C ASP A 73 14.08 6.09 13.00
N ALA A 74 15.25 5.85 12.40
CA ALA A 74 15.52 4.67 11.60
C ALA A 74 15.37 3.41 12.44
N VAL A 75 14.21 2.77 12.37
CA VAL A 75 14.07 1.36 12.75
C VAL A 75 14.49 0.53 11.55
N ALA A 76 15.73 0.02 11.61
CA ALA A 76 16.21 -1.01 10.71
C ALA A 76 15.15 -2.12 10.63
N GLY A 77 14.71 -2.40 9.40
CA GLY A 77 13.49 -3.13 9.09
C GLY A 77 13.28 -4.40 9.91
N LEU A 78 12.10 -4.50 10.52
CA LEU A 78 11.50 -5.80 10.83
C LEU A 78 11.04 -6.41 9.51
N ALA A 79 11.98 -7.04 8.83
CA ALA A 79 11.72 -7.99 7.76
C ALA A 79 10.91 -9.16 8.33
N GLY A 80 9.79 -9.48 7.66
CA GLY A 80 8.90 -10.57 8.01
C GLY A 80 7.46 -10.13 7.71
N GLN A 81 6.87 -10.52 6.59
CA GLN A 81 6.52 -11.92 6.33
C GLN A 81 6.50 -12.19 4.82
N THR A 82 7.12 -13.29 4.42
CA THR A 82 7.02 -13.89 3.09
C THR A 82 5.63 -14.50 2.90
N ALA A 83 4.79 -13.89 2.08
CA ALA A 83 3.62 -14.55 1.53
C ALA A 83 3.97 -15.09 0.14
N THR A 84 4.02 -16.42 0.06
CA THR A 84 4.22 -17.23 -1.15
C THR A 84 3.31 -16.77 -2.29
N GLY A 85 3.89 -16.70 -3.48
CA GLY A 85 3.31 -16.04 -4.63
C GLY A 85 2.01 -16.64 -5.15
N SER A 86 1.20 -15.77 -5.73
CA SER A 86 0.36 -16.09 -6.87
C SER A 86 0.59 -15.00 -7.89
N GLY A 87 1.39 -15.32 -8.91
CA GLY A 87 1.61 -14.43 -10.03
C GLY A 87 0.31 -14.26 -10.81
N LEU A 88 -0.23 -13.05 -10.80
CA LEU A 88 -1.14 -12.60 -11.85
C LEU A 88 -0.90 -11.10 -12.16
N PRO A 89 -0.79 -10.72 -13.45
CA PRO A 89 -0.52 -9.34 -13.86
C PRO A 89 -1.76 -8.44 -13.71
N PRO A 90 -1.59 -7.14 -13.39
CA PRO A 90 -2.65 -6.26 -12.85
C PRO A 90 -3.70 -5.74 -13.85
N GLN A 91 -3.54 -5.91 -15.16
CA GLN A 91 -4.45 -5.26 -16.13
C GLN A 91 -5.68 -6.07 -16.56
N ARG A 92 -6.07 -7.13 -15.83
CA ARG A 92 -7.04 -8.10 -16.38
C ARG A 92 -8.33 -8.37 -15.59
N LEU A 93 -8.67 -7.60 -14.54
CA LEU A 93 -9.91 -7.87 -13.80
C LEU A 93 -10.85 -6.70 -13.48
N LEU A 94 -10.60 -5.47 -13.93
CA LEU A 94 -11.55 -4.35 -13.72
C LEU A 94 -12.42 -4.00 -14.94
N PHE A 95 -12.61 -4.94 -15.88
CA PHE A 95 -13.56 -4.78 -16.99
C PHE A 95 -14.76 -5.75 -16.97
N SER A 96 -14.83 -6.70 -16.03
CA SER A 96 -15.85 -7.77 -16.09
C SER A 96 -16.96 -7.73 -15.05
N LEU A 97 -16.84 -7.00 -13.93
CA LEU A 97 -17.97 -6.88 -12.98
C LEU A 97 -18.76 -5.58 -13.13
N ARG A 98 -19.09 -5.24 -14.38
CA ARG A 98 -20.31 -4.46 -14.67
C ARG A 98 -21.50 -5.38 -14.33
N ALA A 99 -22.53 -4.84 -13.68
CA ALA A 99 -23.90 -5.34 -13.70
C ALA A 99 -24.31 -6.52 -12.78
N ARG A 100 -24.09 -6.45 -11.45
CA ARG A 100 -25.10 -6.97 -10.51
C ARG A 100 -25.95 -5.83 -9.96
N THR A 101 -26.77 -5.32 -10.86
CA THR A 101 -27.94 -4.50 -10.58
C THR A 101 -28.95 -5.27 -9.72
N ARG A 102 -29.72 -4.50 -8.92
CA ARG A 102 -30.96 -4.83 -8.18
C ARG A 102 -30.78 -5.23 -6.70
N PHE A 103 -30.80 -4.23 -5.84
CA PHE A 103 -31.54 -4.29 -4.57
C PHE A 103 -32.91 -3.65 -4.83
N SER A 104 -33.99 -4.41 -4.64
CA SER A 104 -35.34 -3.97 -4.30
C SER A 104 -36.00 -5.05 -3.47
#